data_AF-A0A6P5SCL7-F1
#
_entry.id   AF-A0A6P5SCL7-F1
#
_cell.length_a   1.000
_cell.length_b   1.000
_cell.length_c   1.000
_cell.angle_alpha   90.00
_cell.angle_beta   90.00
_cell.angle_gamma   90.00
#
_symmetry.space_group_name_H-M   'P 1'
#
loop_
_entity.id
_entity.type
_entity.pdbx_description
1 polymer ?
#
loop_
_entity_poly.entity_id
_entity_poly.type
_entity_poly.pdbx_seq_one_letter_code
_entity_poly.pdbx_strand_id
1 'polypeptide(L)'
;MKRIKRPPTKRNRPPNQEDDDDEEEHDQKPYLLHLPEHIIMEIFCKIPTKTLIQCKRVCKSWRSWLSDPQFTKELFARTPACLMVTGFRSRWGHFLVDLDRVGWQNDVALKLFSIRSLRTLCMTIEGSCNGFLCHQEVHFDLSRHLHISNPVTGEFLSLPAPPNPDTRDCYGFGFSPISEVYKLLRVWSPYGKPDQVMVLTVGSGIWRNIGHPAYSFDGVTPHGIYLNGFLHWIGHSSSDCSRLVCAFDVESEQFQELPLPPCIYDLDETYFNLRVLKGWLSVILNLNDDIIVWVMKDYGVKESWTKEHELKDPVGYFGTFMLKAITEEGQVLGIHQGRLQAYTPTTTGLVTVEVDGLPSWISEAWDLVPSFVSLKDIAGGLQLEGLQGVHCKLDQS
;
A
#
# COMPACT_ATOMS: atom_id res chain seq x y z
N MET A 1 4.69 -74.40 -1.74
CA MET A 1 3.65 -75.30 -2.26
C MET A 1 2.49 -75.38 -1.26
N LYS A 2 1.28 -75.07 -1.74
CA LYS A 2 -0.09 -75.25 -1.19
C LYS A 2 -0.30 -75.24 0.34
N ARG A 3 -0.79 -74.10 0.86
CA ARG A 3 -1.47 -73.99 2.16
C ARG A 3 -2.95 -74.40 2.03
N ILE A 4 -3.38 -75.29 2.91
CA ILE A 4 -4.71 -75.90 3.03
C ILE A 4 -5.65 -74.93 3.78
N LYS A 5 -6.86 -74.71 3.26
CA LYS A 5 -7.94 -73.93 3.91
C LYS A 5 -8.59 -74.74 5.03
N ARG A 6 -8.87 -74.10 6.19
CA ARG A 6 -9.80 -74.59 7.22
C ARG A 6 -11.02 -73.65 7.30
N PRO A 7 -12.23 -74.14 7.61
CA PRO A 7 -13.48 -73.37 7.56
C PRO A 7 -13.74 -72.58 8.86
N PRO A 8 -14.65 -71.58 8.86
CA PRO A 8 -14.83 -70.68 9.98
C PRO A 8 -15.72 -71.29 11.07
N THR A 9 -15.28 -71.17 12.32
CA THR A 9 -16.06 -71.49 13.52
C THR A 9 -16.97 -70.30 13.89
N LYS A 10 -18.28 -70.55 13.91
CA LYS A 10 -19.28 -69.65 14.51
C LYS A 10 -19.07 -69.58 16.02
N ARG A 11 -18.99 -68.39 16.60
CA ARG A 11 -19.14 -68.17 18.05
C ARG A 11 -20.10 -67.00 18.27
N ASN A 12 -21.18 -67.32 18.98
CA ASN A 12 -22.32 -66.45 19.31
C ASN A 12 -21.89 -65.20 20.10
N ARG A 13 -22.43 -64.02 19.74
CA ARG A 13 -22.54 -62.85 20.62
C ARG A 13 -24.01 -62.68 21.06
N PRO A 14 -24.29 -62.16 22.26
CA PRO A 14 -25.65 -61.91 22.75
C PRO A 14 -26.28 -60.69 22.05
N PRO A 15 -27.62 -60.49 22.16
CA PRO A 15 -28.36 -59.52 21.38
C PRO A 15 -28.11 -58.07 21.88
N ASN A 16 -28.14 -57.15 20.91
CA ASN A 16 -28.12 -55.70 21.10
C ASN A 16 -29.18 -55.26 22.13
N GLN A 17 -28.76 -54.47 23.12
CA GLN A 17 -29.62 -53.45 23.69
C GLN A 17 -29.49 -52.22 22.79
N GLU A 18 -30.64 -51.78 22.29
CA GLU A 18 -30.85 -50.48 21.67
C GLU A 18 -30.64 -49.43 22.76
N ASP A 19 -29.50 -48.75 22.72
CA ASP A 19 -29.35 -47.44 23.34
C ASP A 19 -29.48 -46.44 22.18
N ASP A 20 -30.66 -45.80 22.12
CA ASP A 20 -30.92 -44.58 21.37
C ASP A 20 -30.05 -43.46 21.97
N ASP A 21 -28.78 -43.43 21.60
CA ASP A 21 -27.98 -42.21 21.66
C ASP A 21 -28.10 -41.53 20.30
N ASP A 22 -29.21 -40.79 20.14
CA ASP A 22 -29.25 -39.65 19.22
C ASP A 22 -28.18 -38.66 19.69
N GLU A 23 -26.93 -38.87 19.27
CA GLU A 23 -25.89 -37.85 19.29
C GLU A 23 -26.36 -36.70 18.38
N GLU A 24 -27.16 -35.79 18.93
CA GLU A 24 -27.38 -34.47 18.38
C GLU A 24 -26.00 -33.80 18.28
N GLU A 25 -25.42 -33.87 17.09
CA GLU A 25 -24.24 -33.12 16.68
C GLU A 25 -24.64 -31.63 16.68
N HIS A 26 -24.65 -31.04 17.88
CA HIS A 26 -24.94 -29.63 18.09
C HIS A 26 -23.77 -28.86 17.48
N ASP A 27 -23.96 -28.40 16.26
CA ASP A 27 -23.07 -27.54 15.49
C ASP A 27 -22.87 -26.21 16.27
N GLN A 28 -22.05 -26.24 17.31
CA GLN A 28 -21.77 -25.09 18.18
C GLN A 28 -20.98 -24.08 17.35
N LYS A 29 -21.72 -23.17 16.73
CA LYS A 29 -21.15 -21.97 16.12
C LYS A 29 -20.19 -21.32 17.12
N PRO A 30 -18.94 -21.00 16.73
CA PRO A 30 -17.99 -20.37 17.63
C PRO A 30 -18.59 -19.08 18.22
N TYR A 31 -18.36 -18.84 19.52
CA TYR A 31 -18.99 -17.77 20.31
C TYR A 31 -19.01 -16.39 19.66
N LEU A 32 -18.00 -16.05 18.84
CA LEU A 32 -17.95 -14.80 18.09
C LEU A 32 -19.13 -14.65 17.11
N LEU A 33 -19.61 -15.76 16.51
CA LEU A 33 -20.73 -15.76 15.57
C LEU A 33 -22.08 -15.51 16.24
N HIS A 34 -22.14 -15.45 17.58
CA HIS A 34 -23.35 -15.09 18.33
C HIS A 34 -23.44 -13.58 18.62
N LEU A 35 -22.38 -12.82 18.34
CA LEU A 35 -22.39 -11.37 18.50
C LEU A 35 -23.15 -10.71 17.33
N PRO A 36 -23.79 -9.55 17.56
CA PRO A 36 -24.31 -8.73 16.47
C PRO A 36 -23.21 -8.30 15.50
N GLU A 37 -23.52 -8.23 14.20
CA GLU A 37 -22.56 -7.95 13.13
C GLU A 37 -21.77 -6.64 13.35
N HIS A 38 -22.44 -5.58 13.80
CA HIS A 38 -21.78 -4.30 14.08
C HIS A 38 -20.70 -4.40 15.19
N ILE A 39 -20.90 -5.26 16.19
CA ILE A 39 -19.90 -5.51 17.25
C ILE A 39 -18.72 -6.28 16.68
N ILE A 40 -18.99 -7.25 15.81
CA ILE A 40 -17.95 -8.03 15.13
C ILE A 40 -17.08 -7.12 14.26
N MET A 41 -17.69 -6.21 13.50
CA MET A 41 -16.97 -5.20 12.72
C MET A 41 -16.10 -4.33 13.62
N GLU A 42 -16.64 -3.85 14.75
CA GLU A 42 -15.87 -3.02 15.69
C GLU A 42 -14.68 -3.77 16.29
N ILE A 43 -14.83 -5.06 16.60
CA ILE A 43 -13.73 -5.92 17.05
C ILE A 43 -12.66 -6.00 15.97
N PHE A 44 -13.04 -6.34 14.73
CA PHE A 44 -12.08 -6.48 13.64
C PHE A 44 -11.35 -5.18 13.30
N CYS A 45 -12.01 -4.02 13.36
CA CYS A 45 -11.37 -2.71 13.16
C CYS A 45 -10.34 -2.36 14.24
N LYS A 46 -10.39 -2.99 15.41
CA LYS A 46 -9.44 -2.77 16.52
C LYS A 46 -8.28 -3.77 16.54
N ILE A 47 -8.35 -4.82 15.72
CA ILE A 47 -7.29 -5.83 15.65
C ILE A 47 -6.14 -5.31 14.76
N PRO A 48 -4.87 -5.53 15.14
CA PRO A 48 -3.73 -5.15 14.32
C PRO A 48 -3.79 -5.74 12.91
N THR A 49 -3.40 -4.93 11.94
CA THR A 49 -3.50 -5.22 10.52
C THR A 49 -2.92 -6.58 10.10
N LYS A 50 -1.73 -6.94 10.60
CA LYS A 50 -1.11 -8.24 10.31
C LYS A 50 -2.01 -9.41 10.74
N THR A 51 -2.61 -9.31 11.93
CA THR A 51 -3.54 -10.32 12.47
C THR A 51 -4.84 -10.33 11.69
N LEU A 52 -5.37 -9.17 11.32
CA LEU A 52 -6.59 -9.04 10.52
C LEU A 52 -6.48 -9.76 9.17
N ILE A 53 -5.31 -9.66 8.52
CA ILE A 53 -5.02 -10.40 7.27
C ILE A 53 -5.09 -11.92 7.48
N GLN A 54 -4.62 -12.41 8.63
CA GLN A 54 -4.67 -13.83 8.98
C GLN A 54 -6.09 -14.28 9.33
N CYS A 55 -6.90 -13.44 9.98
CA CYS A 55 -8.31 -13.71 10.32
C CYS A 55 -9.14 -14.11 9.10
N LYS A 56 -8.85 -13.56 7.91
CA LYS A 56 -9.52 -13.94 6.65
C LYS A 56 -9.36 -15.42 6.27
N ARG A 57 -8.37 -16.11 6.83
CA ARG A 57 -8.08 -17.53 6.56
C ARG A 57 -8.71 -18.49 7.59
N VAL A 58 -9.31 -17.97 8.66
CA VAL A 58 -9.84 -18.79 9.77
C VAL A 58 -11.11 -19.54 9.38
N CYS A 59 -12.13 -18.84 8.89
CA CYS A 59 -13.39 -19.48 8.47
C CYS A 59 -14.12 -18.66 7.38
N LYS A 60 -15.15 -19.26 6.77
CA LYS A 60 -15.94 -18.62 5.70
C LYS A 60 -16.67 -17.36 6.17
N SER A 61 -17.23 -17.36 7.39
CA SER A 61 -17.95 -16.20 7.94
C SER A 61 -17.03 -15.00 8.12
N TRP A 62 -15.86 -15.19 8.72
CA TRP A 62 -14.88 -14.12 8.91
C TRP A 62 -14.36 -13.59 7.58
N ARG A 63 -14.10 -14.50 6.63
CA ARG A 63 -13.76 -14.10 5.26
C ARG A 63 -14.84 -13.25 4.61
N SER A 64 -16.12 -13.59 4.82
CA SER A 64 -17.25 -12.84 4.30
C SER A 64 -17.32 -11.44 4.89
N TRP A 65 -17.28 -11.32 6.22
CA TRP A 65 -17.33 -10.03 6.91
C TRP A 65 -16.17 -9.11 6.57
N LEU A 66 -14.95 -9.66 6.52
CA LEU A 66 -13.76 -8.87 6.20
C LEU A 66 -13.75 -8.41 4.74
N SER A 67 -14.44 -9.12 3.85
CA SER A 67 -14.61 -8.71 2.45
C SER A 67 -15.81 -7.82 2.21
N ASP A 68 -16.57 -7.46 3.27
CA ASP A 68 -17.67 -6.51 3.15
C ASP A 68 -17.15 -5.11 2.77
N PRO A 69 -17.70 -4.46 1.72
CA PRO A 69 -17.31 -3.10 1.34
C PRO A 69 -17.52 -2.07 2.46
N GLN A 70 -18.59 -2.19 3.25
CA GLN A 70 -18.86 -1.31 4.38
C GLN A 70 -17.82 -1.50 5.48
N PHE A 71 -17.42 -2.75 5.77
CA PHE A 71 -16.31 -3.01 6.68
C PHE A 71 -15.01 -2.37 6.19
N THR A 72 -14.73 -2.44 4.89
CA THR A 72 -13.52 -1.84 4.33
C THR A 72 -13.54 -0.31 4.46
N LYS A 73 -14.68 0.34 4.22
CA LYS A 73 -14.85 1.79 4.43
C LYS A 73 -14.55 2.18 5.89
N GLU A 74 -15.10 1.43 6.84
CA GLU A 74 -14.83 1.63 8.28
C GLU A 74 -13.37 1.35 8.65
N LEU A 75 -12.75 0.33 8.06
CA LEU A 75 -11.35 0.01 8.26
C LEU A 75 -10.45 1.16 7.80
N PHE A 76 -10.67 1.69 6.59
CA PHE A 76 -9.90 2.84 6.08
C PHE A 76 -10.05 4.10 6.92
N ALA A 77 -11.21 4.32 7.53
CA ALA A 77 -11.44 5.47 8.40
C ALA A 77 -10.73 5.36 9.76
N ARG A 78 -10.41 4.14 10.22
CA ARG A 78 -9.99 3.88 11.61
C ARG A 78 -8.58 3.31 11.74
N THR A 79 -8.06 2.68 10.69
CA THR A 79 -6.79 1.97 10.74
C THR A 79 -5.66 2.85 10.20
N PRO A 80 -4.59 3.08 10.97
CA PRO A 80 -3.42 3.78 10.47
C PRO A 80 -2.76 2.99 9.34
N ALA A 81 -2.11 3.70 8.42
CA ALA A 81 -1.34 3.06 7.36
C ALA A 81 -0.13 2.33 7.94
N CYS A 82 0.08 1.10 7.49
CA CYS A 82 1.28 0.33 7.80
C CYS A 82 2.40 0.69 6.82
N LEU A 83 3.65 0.45 7.22
CA LEU A 83 4.77 0.59 6.31
C LEU A 83 4.92 -0.69 5.50
N MET A 84 4.78 -0.58 4.19
CA MET A 84 5.12 -1.65 3.27
C MET A 84 6.50 -1.37 2.66
N VAL A 85 7.41 -2.33 2.76
CA VAL A 85 8.75 -2.23 2.16
C VAL A 85 8.94 -3.27 1.06
N THR A 86 9.77 -2.93 0.07
CA THR A 86 10.08 -3.81 -1.06
C THR A 86 11.57 -4.13 -1.11
N GLY A 87 11.90 -5.38 -1.40
CA GLY A 87 13.30 -5.77 -1.62
C GLY A 87 13.82 -5.39 -3.01
N PHE A 88 15.15 -5.34 -3.16
CA PHE A 88 15.84 -4.99 -4.40
C PHE A 88 15.32 -5.71 -5.67
N ARG A 89 14.87 -4.96 -6.69
CA ARG A 89 14.24 -5.46 -7.94
C ARG A 89 12.86 -6.11 -7.78
N SER A 90 12.13 -5.88 -6.69
CA SER A 90 10.72 -6.29 -6.45
C SER A 90 10.44 -7.81 -6.48
N ARG A 91 11.35 -8.63 -7.04
CA ARG A 91 11.29 -10.10 -7.07
C ARG A 91 11.34 -10.75 -5.69
N TRP A 92 11.86 -10.05 -4.68
CA TRP A 92 11.92 -10.55 -3.30
C TRP A 92 10.59 -10.40 -2.55
N GLY A 93 9.66 -9.61 -3.10
CA GLY A 93 8.31 -9.43 -2.62
C GLY A 93 8.07 -8.15 -1.82
N HIS A 94 6.83 -7.98 -1.40
CA HIS A 94 6.36 -6.89 -0.54
C HIS A 94 6.27 -7.40 0.91
N PHE A 95 6.67 -6.57 1.87
CA PHE A 95 6.70 -6.92 3.28
C PHE A 95 6.01 -5.84 4.09
N LEU A 96 5.06 -6.22 4.93
CA LEU A 96 4.35 -5.32 5.82
C LEU A 96 5.04 -5.28 7.18
N VAL A 97 5.37 -4.07 7.62
CA VAL A 97 5.92 -3.77 8.94
C VAL A 97 4.84 -3.01 9.73
N ASP A 98 4.63 -3.44 10.97
CA ASP A 98 3.70 -2.79 11.89
C ASP A 98 4.51 -1.79 12.71
N LEU A 99 4.14 -0.50 12.64
CA LEU A 99 4.91 0.58 13.26
C LEU A 99 4.41 0.91 14.68
N ASP A 100 3.24 0.39 15.08
CA ASP A 100 2.57 0.78 16.32
C ASP A 100 2.97 -0.09 17.52
N ARG A 101 3.86 -1.08 17.32
CA ARG A 101 4.31 -1.99 18.39
C ARG A 101 5.64 -1.52 18.97
N VAL A 102 5.51 -0.72 20.04
CA VAL A 102 6.58 -0.37 20.98
C VAL A 102 7.25 -1.65 21.50
N GLY A 103 8.47 -1.93 21.04
CA GLY A 103 9.27 -3.10 21.47
C GLY A 103 9.72 -3.96 20.31
N TRP A 104 10.69 -3.47 19.55
CA TRP A 104 11.29 -4.06 18.34
C TRP A 104 11.99 -5.42 18.52
N GLN A 105 11.86 -6.06 19.68
CA GLN A 105 12.42 -7.38 19.91
C GLN A 105 11.43 -8.46 19.45
N ASN A 106 11.79 -9.12 18.35
CA ASN A 106 11.07 -10.23 17.71
C ASN A 106 9.84 -9.84 16.87
N ASP A 107 9.74 -8.61 16.32
CA ASP A 107 8.72 -8.36 15.30
C ASP A 107 9.07 -9.08 14.00
N VAL A 108 8.05 -9.65 13.35
CA VAL A 108 8.19 -10.42 12.12
C VAL A 108 7.45 -9.69 11.01
N ALA A 109 8.15 -9.39 9.92
CA ALA A 109 7.56 -8.80 8.74
C ALA A 109 6.58 -9.78 8.09
N LEU A 110 5.37 -9.31 7.77
CA LEU A 110 4.40 -10.14 7.05
C LEU A 110 4.69 -10.05 5.56
N LYS A 111 5.14 -11.16 4.95
CA LYS A 111 5.31 -11.25 3.51
C LYS A 111 3.95 -11.24 2.81
N LEU A 112 3.74 -10.23 1.96
CA LEU A 112 2.56 -10.06 1.14
C LEU A 112 2.74 -10.72 -0.23
N PHE A 113 1.63 -10.85 -0.96
CA PHE A 113 1.67 -11.28 -2.35
C PHE A 113 2.36 -10.21 -3.19
N SER A 114 3.10 -10.66 -4.20
CA SER A 114 3.80 -9.81 -5.16
C SER A 114 3.66 -10.44 -6.53
N ILE A 115 3.57 -9.60 -7.55
CA ILE A 115 3.54 -10.06 -8.94
C ILE A 115 4.89 -10.72 -9.24
N ARG A 116 4.83 -11.94 -9.78
CA ARG A 116 6.02 -12.69 -10.23
C ARG A 116 5.87 -13.02 -11.70
N SER A 117 6.49 -12.21 -12.54
CA SER A 117 6.61 -12.49 -13.97
C SER A 117 8.07 -12.85 -14.29
N LEU A 118 8.24 -13.92 -15.06
CA LEU A 118 9.57 -14.34 -15.55
C LEU A 118 10.12 -13.37 -16.60
N ARG A 119 9.26 -12.49 -17.15
CA ARG A 119 9.61 -11.49 -18.16
C ARG A 119 9.99 -10.15 -17.54
N THR A 120 9.69 -9.93 -16.26
CA THR A 120 9.99 -8.69 -15.53
C THR A 120 11.49 -8.41 -15.44
N LEU A 121 11.92 -7.30 -16.01
CA LEU A 121 13.23 -6.70 -15.76
C LEU A 121 13.22 -5.91 -14.44
N CYS A 122 12.26 -5.02 -14.26
CA CYS A 122 12.02 -4.27 -13.03
C CYS A 122 10.53 -3.95 -12.85
N MET A 123 10.15 -3.62 -11.62
CA MET A 123 8.79 -3.21 -11.27
C MET A 123 8.88 -2.07 -10.26
N THR A 124 8.22 -0.96 -10.57
CA THR A 124 8.12 0.23 -9.72
C THR A 124 6.69 0.40 -9.25
N ILE A 125 6.50 0.92 -8.04
CA ILE A 125 5.18 1.33 -7.56
C ILE A 125 4.96 2.77 -7.99
N GLU A 126 3.84 3.03 -8.65
CA GLU A 126 3.46 4.34 -9.18
C GLU A 126 2.43 5.06 -8.29
N GLY A 127 1.86 4.35 -7.32
CA GLY A 127 0.92 4.90 -6.35
C GLY A 127 0.28 3.84 -5.47
N SER A 128 -0.26 4.28 -4.33
CA SER A 128 -1.02 3.46 -3.38
C SER A 128 -2.33 4.17 -3.08
N CYS A 129 -3.46 3.46 -3.18
CA CYS A 129 -4.77 4.02 -2.90
C CYS A 129 -5.70 2.92 -2.37
N ASN A 130 -6.30 3.14 -1.20
CA ASN A 130 -7.27 2.23 -0.59
C ASN A 130 -6.78 0.77 -0.55
N GLY A 131 -5.51 0.56 -0.18
CA GLY A 131 -4.87 -0.75 -0.08
C GLY A 131 -4.53 -1.44 -1.40
N PHE A 132 -4.82 -0.81 -2.54
CA PHE A 132 -4.35 -1.24 -3.85
C PHE A 132 -3.09 -0.49 -4.25
N LEU A 133 -2.24 -1.17 -5.00
CA LEU A 133 -1.01 -0.62 -5.52
C LEU A 133 -1.10 -0.54 -7.04
N CYS A 134 -0.72 0.60 -7.61
CA CYS A 134 -0.48 0.72 -9.04
C CYS A 134 1.00 0.48 -9.31
N HIS A 135 1.32 -0.38 -10.28
CA HIS A 135 2.68 -0.74 -10.64
C HIS A 135 2.93 -0.50 -12.12
N GLN A 136 4.16 -0.11 -12.43
CA GLN A 136 4.70 -0.23 -13.78
C GLN A 136 5.68 -1.41 -13.82
N GLU A 137 5.37 -2.40 -14.65
CA GLU A 137 6.24 -3.52 -14.95
C GLU A 137 7.00 -3.24 -16.25
N VAL A 138 8.33 -3.30 -16.21
CA VAL A 138 9.17 -3.22 -17.41
C VAL A 138 9.68 -4.62 -17.71
N HIS A 139 9.45 -5.10 -18.92
CA HIS A 139 9.92 -6.39 -19.40
C HIS A 139 11.35 -6.32 -19.98
N PHE A 140 11.97 -7.48 -20.20
CA PHE A 140 13.29 -7.57 -20.85
C PHE A 140 13.33 -7.03 -22.30
N ASP A 141 12.19 -7.05 -22.99
CA ASP A 141 12.03 -6.42 -24.32
C ASP A 141 11.79 -4.90 -24.23
N LEU A 142 11.93 -4.33 -23.03
CA LEU A 142 11.70 -2.93 -22.69
C LEU A 142 10.24 -2.47 -22.80
N SER A 143 9.30 -3.38 -23.07
CA SER A 143 7.87 -3.06 -23.01
C SER A 143 7.44 -2.75 -21.59
N ARG A 144 6.57 -1.74 -21.45
CA ARG A 144 6.03 -1.27 -20.17
C ARG A 144 4.56 -1.65 -20.06
N HIS A 145 4.20 -2.26 -18.95
CA HIS A 145 2.84 -2.69 -18.63
C HIS A 145 2.41 -2.08 -17.30
N LEU A 146 1.15 -1.70 -17.18
CA LEU A 146 0.59 -1.13 -15.98
C LEU A 146 -0.33 -2.16 -15.32
N HIS A 147 -0.22 -2.29 -14.00
CA HIS A 147 -1.02 -3.22 -13.23
C HIS A 147 -1.52 -2.60 -11.94
N ILE A 148 -2.72 -2.98 -11.52
CA ILE A 148 -3.18 -2.76 -10.15
C ILE A 148 -3.07 -4.09 -9.41
N SER A 149 -2.50 -4.08 -8.22
CA SER A 149 -2.45 -5.27 -7.36
C SER A 149 -3.13 -5.01 -6.02
N ASN A 150 -3.73 -6.05 -5.47
CA ASN A 150 -4.05 -6.13 -4.06
C ASN A 150 -3.02 -7.07 -3.41
N PRO A 151 -2.01 -6.54 -2.69
CA PRO A 151 -0.95 -7.36 -2.09
C PRO A 151 -1.46 -8.27 -0.96
N VAL A 152 -2.65 -8.01 -0.41
CA VAL A 152 -3.27 -8.80 0.66
C VAL A 152 -3.98 -10.03 0.10
N THR A 153 -4.73 -9.86 -0.99
CA THR A 153 -5.47 -10.96 -1.63
C THR A 153 -4.66 -11.70 -2.68
N GLY A 154 -3.60 -11.08 -3.21
CA GLY A 154 -2.79 -11.61 -4.31
C GLY A 154 -3.45 -11.51 -5.68
N GLU A 155 -4.54 -10.75 -5.78
CA GLU A 155 -5.20 -10.44 -7.04
C GLU A 155 -4.42 -9.35 -7.76
N PHE A 156 -4.38 -9.43 -9.08
CA PHE A 156 -3.85 -8.37 -9.92
C PHE A 156 -4.69 -8.17 -11.18
N LEU A 157 -4.65 -6.94 -11.67
CA LEU A 157 -5.45 -6.45 -12.77
C LEU A 157 -4.54 -5.76 -13.76
N SER A 158 -4.47 -6.28 -14.98
CA SER A 158 -3.71 -5.67 -16.06
C SER A 158 -4.48 -4.49 -16.62
N LEU A 159 -3.81 -3.33 -16.72
CA LEU A 159 -4.38 -2.11 -17.27
C LEU A 159 -4.01 -1.98 -18.75
N PRO A 160 -4.86 -1.32 -19.55
CA PRO A 160 -4.55 -1.04 -20.95
C PRO A 160 -3.34 -0.12 -21.05
N ALA A 161 -2.47 -0.39 -22.02
CA ALA A 161 -1.29 0.44 -22.28
C ALA A 161 -1.71 1.88 -22.62
N PRO A 162 -1.01 2.90 -22.08
CA PRO A 162 -1.27 4.27 -22.45
C PRO A 162 -0.81 4.53 -23.89
N PRO A 163 -1.38 5.51 -24.60
CA PRO A 163 -0.84 5.99 -25.87
C PRO A 163 0.59 6.50 -25.69
N ASN A 164 1.52 6.12 -26.58
CA ASN A 164 2.94 6.55 -26.60
C ASN A 164 3.71 6.21 -25.29
N PRO A 165 4.15 4.96 -25.09
CA PRO A 165 4.75 4.47 -23.83
C PRO A 165 6.23 4.85 -23.59
N ASP A 166 6.88 5.56 -24.52
CA ASP A 166 8.36 5.70 -24.55
C ASP A 166 8.92 6.95 -23.84
N THR A 167 8.20 7.55 -22.88
CA THR A 167 8.59 8.83 -22.25
C THR A 167 8.78 8.77 -20.74
N ARG A 168 9.41 9.81 -20.18
CA ARG A 168 9.46 10.05 -18.73
C ARG A 168 8.07 10.49 -18.29
N ASP A 169 7.40 9.60 -17.57
CA ASP A 169 6.02 9.78 -17.16
C ASP A 169 5.94 10.02 -15.65
N CYS A 170 5.01 10.87 -15.23
CA CYS A 170 4.54 10.94 -13.85
C CYS A 170 3.17 10.27 -13.78
N TYR A 171 2.94 9.50 -12.72
CA TYR A 171 1.68 8.79 -12.51
C TYR A 171 1.04 9.23 -11.20
N GLY A 172 -0.28 9.08 -11.10
CA GLY A 172 -1.01 9.23 -9.84
C GLY A 172 -2.20 8.30 -9.81
N PHE A 173 -2.25 7.42 -8.82
CA PHE A 173 -3.34 6.46 -8.66
C PHE A 173 -4.24 6.87 -7.52
N GLY A 174 -5.51 7.15 -7.82
CA GLY A 174 -6.46 7.69 -6.86
C GLY A 174 -7.87 7.14 -7.01
N PHE A 175 -8.68 7.39 -5.98
CA PHE A 175 -10.08 6.99 -5.91
C PHE A 175 -10.96 8.23 -5.82
N SER A 176 -12.04 8.27 -6.61
CA SER A 176 -13.09 9.24 -6.39
C SER A 176 -14.11 8.67 -5.42
N PRO A 177 -14.30 9.28 -4.24
CA PRO A 177 -15.33 8.85 -3.30
C PRO A 177 -16.76 9.18 -3.74
N ILE A 178 -16.95 10.12 -4.68
CA ILE A 178 -18.27 10.55 -5.15
C ILE A 178 -18.81 9.58 -6.20
N SER A 179 -18.00 9.31 -7.23
CA SER A 179 -18.36 8.37 -8.30
C SER A 179 -17.99 6.91 -8.00
N GLU A 180 -17.30 6.67 -6.87
CA GLU A 180 -16.83 5.35 -6.42
C GLU A 180 -15.97 4.61 -7.47
N VAL A 181 -15.17 5.35 -8.24
CA VAL A 181 -14.27 4.78 -9.25
C VAL A 181 -12.81 5.08 -8.97
N TYR A 182 -11.95 4.13 -9.34
CA TYR A 182 -10.50 4.35 -9.38
C TYR A 182 -10.08 4.98 -10.71
N LYS A 183 -9.15 5.93 -10.62
CA LYS A 183 -8.56 6.59 -11.77
C LYS A 183 -7.04 6.56 -11.68
N LEU A 184 -6.39 6.44 -12.83
CA LEU A 184 -4.95 6.56 -12.99
C LEU A 184 -4.67 7.79 -13.86
N LEU A 185 -4.04 8.79 -13.27
CA LEU A 185 -3.47 9.93 -13.97
C LEU A 185 -2.11 9.53 -14.54
N ARG A 186 -1.85 9.94 -15.78
CA ARG A 186 -0.53 9.92 -16.41
C ARG A 186 -0.25 11.30 -16.98
N VAL A 187 0.84 11.92 -16.52
CA VAL A 187 1.39 13.13 -17.12
C VAL A 187 2.62 12.70 -17.90
N TRP A 188 2.67 13.01 -19.19
CA TRP A 188 3.83 12.73 -20.02
C TRP A 188 4.28 13.97 -20.77
N SER A 189 5.60 14.12 -20.91
CA SER A 189 6.23 15.28 -21.54
C SER A 189 6.79 14.90 -22.91
N PRO A 190 6.12 15.27 -24.02
CA PRO A 190 6.67 15.06 -25.35
C PRO A 190 7.80 16.06 -25.61
N TYR A 191 8.92 15.61 -26.20
CA TYR A 191 10.05 16.48 -26.55
C TYR A 191 9.60 17.74 -27.32
N GLY A 192 9.89 18.92 -26.75
CA GLY A 192 9.59 20.21 -27.37
C GLY A 192 8.10 20.60 -27.37
N LYS A 193 7.26 19.94 -26.58
CA LYS A 193 5.82 20.23 -26.46
C LYS A 193 5.40 20.35 -25.00
N PRO A 194 4.27 21.03 -24.71
CA PRO A 194 3.70 21.05 -23.37
C PRO A 194 3.35 19.64 -22.89
N ASP A 195 3.43 19.45 -21.59
CA ASP A 195 3.01 18.23 -20.91
C ASP A 195 1.55 17.91 -21.27
N GLN A 196 1.25 16.62 -21.37
CA GLN A 196 -0.08 16.13 -21.65
C GLN A 196 -0.58 15.27 -20.51
N VAL A 197 -1.85 15.45 -20.16
CA VAL A 197 -2.50 14.73 -19.08
C VAL A 197 -3.50 13.74 -19.66
N MET A 198 -3.29 12.48 -19.31
CA MET A 198 -4.16 11.37 -19.64
C MET A 198 -4.75 10.83 -18.35
N VAL A 199 -6.02 10.46 -18.39
CA VAL A 199 -6.69 9.78 -17.28
C VAL A 199 -7.28 8.47 -17.78
N LEU A 200 -7.03 7.40 -17.04
CA LEU A 200 -7.67 6.11 -17.20
C LEU A 200 -8.70 5.93 -16.08
N THR A 201 -9.95 5.61 -16.43
CA THR A 201 -10.91 5.09 -15.45
C THR A 201 -10.84 3.56 -15.44
N VAL A 202 -10.42 2.98 -14.32
CA VAL A 202 -10.05 1.55 -14.21
C VAL A 202 -11.17 0.64 -14.71
N GLY A 203 -12.38 0.73 -14.14
CA GLY A 203 -13.48 -0.18 -14.51
C GLY A 203 -13.94 -0.10 -15.97
N SER A 204 -13.63 0.99 -16.67
CA SER A 204 -13.92 1.16 -18.10
C SER A 204 -12.77 0.70 -19.00
N GLY A 205 -11.53 0.72 -18.52
CA GLY A 205 -10.35 0.52 -19.35
C GLY A 205 -10.08 1.63 -20.39
N ILE A 206 -10.73 2.79 -20.29
CA ILE A 206 -10.62 3.84 -21.31
C ILE A 206 -9.68 4.94 -20.84
N TRP A 207 -8.63 5.17 -21.63
CA TRP A 207 -7.77 6.36 -21.55
C TRP A 207 -8.42 7.54 -22.27
N ARG A 208 -8.37 8.72 -21.63
CA ARG A 208 -8.81 9.97 -22.23
C ARG A 208 -7.80 11.08 -21.98
N ASN A 209 -7.60 11.92 -22.97
CA ASN A 209 -6.78 13.11 -22.88
C ASN A 209 -7.62 14.25 -22.31
N ILE A 210 -7.16 14.86 -21.22
CA ILE A 210 -7.84 15.98 -20.57
C ILE A 210 -7.12 17.32 -20.81
N GLY A 211 -6.11 17.33 -21.68
CA GLY A 211 -5.41 18.53 -22.14
C GLY A 211 -4.02 18.67 -21.53
N HIS A 212 -3.65 19.92 -21.30
CA HIS A 212 -2.33 20.31 -20.79
C HIS A 212 -2.47 20.84 -19.37
N PRO A 213 -1.60 20.44 -18.44
CA PRO A 213 -1.62 21.02 -17.11
C PRO A 213 -1.12 22.46 -17.19
N ALA A 214 -1.60 23.33 -16.30
CA ALA A 214 -1.03 24.67 -16.11
C ALA A 214 0.31 24.64 -15.33
N TYR A 215 0.86 23.45 -15.13
CA TYR A 215 1.98 23.16 -14.22
C TYR A 215 2.97 22.23 -14.90
N SER A 216 4.25 22.41 -14.60
CA SER A 216 5.27 21.40 -14.90
C SER A 216 5.63 20.63 -13.63
N PHE A 217 5.94 19.36 -13.79
CA PHE A 217 6.32 18.48 -12.68
C PHE A 217 7.85 18.42 -12.62
N ASP A 218 8.41 18.57 -11.42
CA ASP A 218 9.87 18.63 -11.24
C ASP A 218 10.59 17.29 -11.54
N GLY A 219 9.82 16.21 -11.66
CA GLY A 219 10.31 14.86 -11.92
C GLY A 219 11.12 14.26 -10.77
N VAL A 220 11.24 14.96 -9.64
CA VAL A 220 11.91 14.50 -8.41
C VAL A 220 10.99 13.56 -7.65
N THR A 221 9.69 13.87 -7.63
CA THR A 221 8.63 12.98 -7.10
C THR A 221 7.67 12.60 -8.23
N PRO A 222 7.98 11.55 -9.03
CA PRO A 222 7.19 11.20 -10.21
C PRO A 222 5.81 10.61 -9.87
N HIS A 223 5.55 10.29 -8.60
CA HIS A 223 4.35 9.61 -8.15
C HIS A 223 3.45 10.55 -7.35
N GLY A 224 2.16 10.59 -7.70
CA GLY A 224 1.15 11.40 -7.04
C GLY A 224 0.70 10.80 -5.74
N ILE A 225 0.73 11.61 -4.68
CA ILE A 225 0.30 11.20 -3.35
C ILE A 225 -1.21 11.36 -3.21
N TYR A 226 -1.91 10.25 -3.02
CA TYR A 226 -3.35 10.25 -2.82
C TYR A 226 -3.72 10.63 -1.37
N LEU A 227 -4.60 11.62 -1.23
CA LEU A 227 -5.22 11.99 0.05
C LEU A 227 -6.63 12.56 -0.21
N ASN A 228 -7.64 11.99 0.44
CA ASN A 228 -9.03 12.50 0.48
C ASN A 228 -9.65 12.86 -0.89
N GLY A 229 -9.41 12.04 -1.92
CA GLY A 229 -9.96 12.27 -3.26
C GLY A 229 -9.08 13.15 -4.17
N PHE A 230 -7.91 13.57 -3.69
CA PHE A 230 -6.96 14.38 -4.45
C PHE A 230 -5.62 13.66 -4.60
N LEU A 231 -4.96 13.88 -5.73
CA LEU A 231 -3.57 13.49 -5.96
C LEU A 231 -2.66 14.71 -5.88
N HIS A 232 -1.50 14.58 -5.23
CA HIS A 232 -0.62 15.72 -4.94
C HIS A 232 0.80 15.49 -5.46
N TRP A 233 1.39 16.55 -6.03
CA TRP A 233 2.78 16.60 -6.46
C TRP A 233 3.43 17.94 -6.08
N ILE A 234 4.75 17.94 -6.00
CA ILE A 234 5.53 19.17 -6.11
C ILE A 234 5.65 19.51 -7.60
N GLY A 235 5.34 20.74 -7.95
CA GLY A 235 5.42 21.23 -9.32
C GLY A 235 5.82 22.69 -9.36
N HIS A 236 5.91 23.21 -10.59
CA HIS A 236 6.14 24.62 -10.85
C HIS A 236 4.97 25.21 -11.62
N SER A 237 4.60 26.42 -11.25
CA SER A 237 3.68 27.25 -12.03
C SER A 237 4.26 27.51 -13.42
N SER A 238 3.44 27.38 -14.47
CA SER A 238 3.90 27.72 -15.82
C SER A 238 4.02 29.23 -16.06
N SER A 239 3.45 30.07 -15.19
CA SER A 239 3.41 31.54 -15.39
C SER A 239 4.67 32.25 -14.89
N ASP A 240 5.15 31.85 -13.71
CA ASP A 240 6.29 32.49 -13.02
C ASP A 240 7.36 31.49 -12.56
N CYS A 241 7.22 30.21 -12.91
CA CYS A 241 8.09 29.11 -12.48
C CYS A 241 8.21 28.96 -10.96
N SER A 242 7.29 29.54 -10.18
CA SER A 242 7.29 29.38 -8.73
C SER A 242 6.93 27.95 -8.34
N ARG A 243 7.59 27.42 -7.32
CA ARG A 243 7.25 26.10 -6.76
C ARG A 243 5.91 26.16 -6.03
N LEU A 244 5.14 25.09 -6.16
CA LEU A 244 3.84 24.92 -5.50
C LEU A 244 3.53 23.45 -5.24
N VAL A 245 2.48 23.22 -4.45
CA VAL A 245 1.84 21.90 -4.38
C VAL A 245 0.71 21.88 -5.40
N CYS A 246 0.80 20.99 -6.37
CA CYS A 246 -0.23 20.79 -7.38
C CYS A 246 -1.17 19.67 -6.89
N ALA A 247 -2.46 19.99 -6.74
CA ALA A 247 -3.47 19.02 -6.36
C ALA A 247 -4.41 18.76 -7.53
N PHE A 248 -4.61 17.50 -7.88
CA PHE A 248 -5.58 17.06 -8.89
C PHE A 248 -6.79 16.45 -8.20
N ASP A 249 -7.96 17.04 -8.39
CA ASP A 249 -9.23 16.47 -7.94
C ASP A 249 -9.57 15.25 -8.79
N VAL A 250 -9.63 14.07 -8.17
CA VAL A 250 -9.92 12.82 -8.88
C VAL A 250 -11.35 12.80 -9.39
N GLU A 251 -12.30 13.49 -8.74
CA GLU A 251 -13.69 13.54 -9.20
C GLU A 251 -13.84 14.49 -10.39
N SER A 252 -13.56 15.78 -10.18
CA SER A 252 -13.77 16.82 -11.19
C SER A 252 -12.72 16.85 -12.30
N GLU A 253 -11.59 16.16 -12.07
CA GLU A 253 -10.45 16.07 -12.98
C GLU A 253 -9.82 17.42 -13.31
N GLN A 254 -9.81 18.30 -12.31
CA GLN A 254 -9.22 19.62 -12.39
C GLN A 254 -8.01 19.72 -11.46
N PHE A 255 -7.03 20.50 -11.90
CA PHE A 255 -5.92 20.88 -11.05
C PHE A 255 -6.25 22.13 -10.26
N GLN A 256 -5.72 22.21 -9.05
CA GLN A 256 -5.73 23.39 -8.21
C GLN A 256 -4.38 23.55 -7.51
N GLU A 257 -4.07 24.79 -7.18
CA GLU A 257 -2.85 25.15 -6.47
C GLU A 257 -3.09 25.13 -4.98
N LEU A 258 -2.18 24.48 -4.27
CA LEU A 258 -2.10 24.56 -2.83
C LEU A 258 -0.84 25.34 -2.43
N PRO A 259 -0.95 26.15 -1.36
CA PRO A 259 0.18 26.91 -0.86
C PRO A 259 1.27 25.97 -0.33
N LEU A 260 2.54 26.33 -0.54
CA LEU A 260 3.66 25.72 0.17
C LEU A 260 3.73 26.22 1.63
N PRO A 261 4.39 25.46 2.52
CA PRO A 261 4.70 25.95 3.85
C PRO A 261 5.55 27.23 3.79
N PRO A 262 5.47 28.10 4.81
CA PRO A 262 6.27 29.32 4.87
C PRO A 262 7.74 28.99 5.20
N CYS A 263 8.49 28.54 4.21
CA CYS A 263 9.92 28.27 4.31
C CYS A 263 10.74 29.40 3.64
N ILE A 264 11.80 29.85 4.30
CA ILE A 264 12.70 30.93 3.85
C ILE A 264 13.93 30.35 3.12
N TYR A 265 13.96 29.04 2.88
CA TYR A 265 15.08 28.39 2.21
C TYR A 265 15.07 28.69 0.72
N ASP A 266 16.24 28.57 0.09
CA ASP A 266 16.34 28.62 -1.35
C ASP A 266 15.47 27.50 -1.93
N LEU A 267 14.37 27.92 -2.54
CA LEU A 267 13.40 26.98 -3.08
C LEU A 267 14.06 26.15 -4.17
N ASP A 268 15.06 26.64 -4.90
CA ASP A 268 15.64 25.92 -6.03
C ASP A 268 16.58 24.78 -5.60
N GLU A 269 17.30 24.95 -4.48
CA GLU A 269 18.27 23.95 -3.98
C GLU A 269 17.66 22.96 -2.97
N THR A 270 16.48 23.26 -2.43
CA THR A 270 15.85 22.42 -1.40
C THR A 270 15.06 21.26 -2.03
N TYR A 271 15.27 20.04 -1.55
CA TYR A 271 14.47 18.88 -1.94
C TYR A 271 13.20 18.80 -1.09
N PHE A 272 12.04 18.86 -1.76
CA PHE A 272 10.72 18.72 -1.14
C PHE A 272 10.20 17.31 -1.35
N ASN A 273 9.86 16.60 -0.27
CA ASN A 273 9.18 15.32 -0.34
C ASN A 273 7.77 15.45 0.21
N LEU A 274 6.77 15.19 -0.63
CA LEU A 274 5.37 15.13 -0.20
C LEU A 274 5.02 13.73 0.31
N ARG A 275 4.35 13.66 1.45
CA ARG A 275 3.78 12.42 2.01
C ARG A 275 2.50 12.71 2.79
N VAL A 276 1.83 11.65 3.25
CA VAL A 276 0.76 11.74 4.24
C VAL A 276 1.32 11.28 5.58
N LEU A 277 1.31 12.15 6.60
CA LEU A 277 1.71 11.77 7.97
C LEU A 277 0.51 11.98 8.90
N LYS A 278 0.12 10.92 9.62
CA LYS A 278 -1.03 10.94 10.55
C LYS A 278 -2.32 11.51 9.91
N GLY A 279 -2.51 11.25 8.61
CA GLY A 279 -3.68 11.73 7.84
C GLY A 279 -3.56 13.16 7.29
N TRP A 280 -2.50 13.89 7.58
CA TRP A 280 -2.26 15.23 7.04
C TRP A 280 -1.34 15.19 5.83
N LEU A 281 -1.57 16.12 4.89
CA LEU A 281 -0.61 16.39 3.82
C LEU A 281 0.63 17.03 4.43
N SER A 282 1.79 16.46 4.13
CA SER A 282 3.05 16.83 4.77
C SER A 282 4.12 17.09 3.74
N VAL A 283 4.93 18.12 4.01
CA VAL A 283 6.13 18.46 3.26
C VAL A 283 7.33 18.20 4.15
N ILE A 284 8.21 17.31 3.70
CA ILE A 284 9.48 17.01 4.36
C ILE A 284 10.58 17.71 3.57
N LEU A 285 11.34 18.56 4.28
CA LEU A 285 12.50 19.27 3.75
C LEU A 285 13.75 18.58 4.27
N ASN A 286 14.58 18.11 3.36
CA ASN A 286 15.92 17.62 3.69
C ASN A 286 16.91 18.72 3.38
N LEU A 287 17.39 19.40 4.42
CA LEU A 287 18.51 20.33 4.37
C LEU A 287 19.75 19.55 4.83
N ASN A 288 20.94 19.87 4.31
CA ASN A 288 22.17 19.07 4.46
C ASN A 288 22.31 18.27 5.78
N ASP A 289 22.06 18.93 6.91
CA ASP A 289 22.12 18.34 8.25
C ASP A 289 20.77 18.32 8.99
N ASP A 290 19.69 18.85 8.42
CA ASP A 290 18.40 19.01 9.12
C ASP A 290 17.23 18.41 8.32
N ILE A 291 16.32 17.73 9.00
CA ILE A 291 15.03 17.35 8.44
C ILE A 291 13.94 18.19 9.09
N ILE A 292 13.20 18.93 8.27
CA ILE A 292 12.08 19.74 8.74
C ILE A 292 10.79 19.14 8.19
N VAL A 293 9.83 18.89 9.08
CA VAL A 293 8.53 18.33 8.72
C VAL A 293 7.45 19.36 8.95
N TRP A 294 6.81 19.78 7.86
CA TRP A 294 5.64 20.63 7.86
C TRP A 294 4.39 19.78 7.61
N VAL A 295 3.31 20.08 8.33
CA VAL A 295 2.00 19.44 8.14
C VAL A 295 0.93 20.49 7.91
N MET A 296 0.02 20.24 6.97
CA MET A 296 -1.14 21.09 6.71
C MET A 296 -2.32 20.54 7.54
N LYS A 297 -2.59 21.17 8.70
CA LYS A 297 -3.63 20.70 9.62
C LYS A 297 -5.03 20.88 9.03
N ASP A 298 -5.26 21.99 8.33
CA ASP A 298 -6.51 22.30 7.63
C ASP A 298 -6.25 22.32 6.12
N TYR A 299 -6.78 21.32 5.43
CA TYR A 299 -6.50 21.13 4.00
C TYR A 299 -6.88 22.38 3.17
N GLY A 300 -5.94 22.83 2.34
CA GLY A 300 -6.07 24.02 1.48
C GLY A 300 -5.85 25.36 2.17
N VAL A 301 -5.74 25.41 3.49
CA VAL A 301 -5.57 26.67 4.25
C VAL A 301 -4.08 26.95 4.44
N LYS A 302 -3.58 28.05 3.85
CA LYS A 302 -2.17 28.44 3.90
C LYS A 302 -1.65 28.60 5.33
N GLU A 303 -2.43 29.23 6.18
CA GLU A 303 -2.09 29.54 7.57
C GLU A 303 -2.06 28.29 8.46
N SER A 304 -2.58 27.16 7.98
CA SER A 304 -2.61 25.90 8.75
C SER A 304 -1.30 25.11 8.68
N TRP A 305 -0.38 25.51 7.80
CA TRP A 305 0.96 24.92 7.74
C TRP A 305 1.68 25.12 9.06
N THR A 306 1.94 24.01 9.74
CA THR A 306 2.61 23.99 11.04
C THR A 306 3.89 23.18 10.94
N LYS A 307 5.00 23.72 11.44
CA LYS A 307 6.25 22.99 11.60
C LYS A 307 6.10 22.02 12.76
N GLU A 308 5.82 20.76 12.47
CA GLU A 308 5.58 19.72 13.47
C GLU A 308 6.90 19.21 14.07
N HIS A 309 7.94 19.08 13.23
CA HIS A 309 9.25 18.59 13.67
C HIS A 309 10.40 19.33 12.99
N GLU A 310 11.49 19.49 13.74
CA GLU A 310 12.80 19.95 13.26
C GLU A 310 13.84 19.01 13.87
N LEU A 311 14.42 18.17 13.03
CA LEU A 311 15.37 17.13 13.41
C LEU A 311 16.75 17.58 12.97
N LYS A 312 17.71 17.56 13.89
CA LYS A 312 19.08 17.97 13.61
C LYS A 312 20.00 16.78 13.61
N ASP A 313 20.79 16.64 12.57
CA ASP A 313 21.79 15.61 12.44
C ASP A 313 23.19 16.22 12.38
N PRO A 314 23.86 16.38 13.53
CA PRO A 314 25.19 16.96 13.57
C PRO A 314 26.26 16.11 12.85
N VAL A 315 25.90 14.92 12.35
CA VAL A 315 26.82 13.96 11.72
C VAL A 315 26.58 13.83 10.20
N GLY A 316 25.49 14.39 9.66
CA GLY A 316 25.25 14.49 8.21
C GLY A 316 24.71 13.23 7.52
N TYR A 317 24.00 12.34 8.23
CA TYR A 317 23.29 11.19 7.65
C TYR A 317 22.01 11.59 6.88
N PHE A 318 21.40 12.73 7.22
CA PHE A 318 20.09 13.12 6.69
C PHE A 318 20.05 13.43 5.20
N GLY A 319 21.18 13.73 4.55
CA GLY A 319 21.23 13.97 3.11
C GLY A 319 20.69 12.81 2.24
N THR A 320 20.71 11.56 2.76
CA THR A 320 20.12 10.39 2.06
C THR A 320 19.04 9.67 2.87
N PHE A 321 18.63 10.23 4.01
CA PHE A 321 17.62 9.63 4.87
C PHE A 321 16.22 9.91 4.33
N MET A 322 15.47 8.85 4.04
CA MET A 322 14.08 8.94 3.60
C MET A 322 13.15 8.71 4.78
N LEU A 323 12.64 9.79 5.39
CA LEU A 323 11.67 9.70 6.49
C LEU A 323 10.39 8.99 6.04
N LYS A 324 9.99 7.97 6.81
CA LYS A 324 8.81 7.14 6.55
C LYS A 324 7.72 7.26 7.61
N ALA A 325 8.07 7.40 8.87
CA ALA A 325 7.10 7.58 9.93
C ALA A 325 7.70 8.29 11.13
N ILE A 326 6.82 8.78 12.01
CA ILE A 326 7.19 9.34 13.31
C ILE A 326 6.28 8.67 14.34
N THR A 327 6.88 7.95 15.29
CA THR A 327 6.15 7.21 16.32
C THR A 327 5.53 8.16 17.35
N GLU A 328 4.66 7.65 18.22
CA GLU A 328 4.08 8.44 19.31
C GLU A 328 5.14 8.94 20.30
N GLU A 329 6.21 8.18 20.50
CA GLU A 329 7.36 8.55 21.33
C GLU A 329 8.30 9.54 20.64
N GLY A 330 7.99 9.97 19.41
CA GLY A 330 8.80 10.91 18.64
C GLY A 330 10.04 10.28 18.00
N GLN A 331 10.11 8.94 17.90
CA GLN A 331 11.15 8.28 17.11
C GLN A 331 10.85 8.45 15.62
N VAL A 332 11.87 8.77 14.85
CA VAL A 332 11.77 9.02 13.42
C VAL A 332 12.26 7.79 12.69
N LEU A 333 11.39 7.17 11.93
CA LEU A 333 11.69 5.97 11.15
C LEU A 333 11.90 6.36 9.70
N GLY A 334 12.91 5.78 9.08
CA GLY A 334 13.20 6.05 7.68
C GLY A 334 14.10 4.99 7.06
N ILE A 335 14.27 5.10 5.75
CA ILE A 335 15.17 4.25 4.99
C ILE A 335 16.46 5.02 4.73
N HIS A 336 17.59 4.43 5.10
CA HIS A 336 18.92 4.96 4.82
C HIS A 336 19.86 3.80 4.49
N GLN A 337 20.64 3.96 3.42
CA GLN A 337 21.52 2.91 2.88
C GLN A 337 20.83 1.54 2.71
N GLY A 338 19.58 1.56 2.25
CA GLY A 338 18.79 0.35 2.00
C GLY A 338 18.32 -0.40 3.26
N ARG A 339 18.39 0.21 4.45
CA ARG A 339 17.94 -0.38 5.71
C ARG A 339 16.88 0.48 6.38
N LEU A 340 15.98 -0.17 7.13
CA LEU A 340 15.06 0.52 8.02
C LEU A 340 15.83 0.95 9.27
N GLN A 341 15.82 2.24 9.55
CA GLN A 341 16.55 2.84 10.66
C GLN A 341 15.66 3.79 11.46
N ALA A 342 15.94 3.85 12.76
CA ALA A 342 15.31 4.73 13.72
C ALA A 342 16.31 5.81 14.15
N TYR A 343 15.84 7.05 14.16
CA TYR A 343 16.53 8.19 14.73
C TYR A 343 15.74 8.66 15.95
N THR A 344 16.41 8.78 17.10
CA THR A 344 15.84 9.43 18.28
C THR A 344 16.57 10.74 18.50
N PRO A 345 15.89 11.89 18.63
CA PRO A 345 16.54 13.21 18.76
C PRO A 345 17.55 13.33 19.91
N THR A 346 17.45 12.46 20.93
CA THR A 346 18.34 12.43 22.10
C THR A 346 19.57 11.53 21.93
N THR A 347 19.58 10.67 20.90
CA THR A 347 20.67 9.71 20.67
C THR A 347 21.59 10.17 19.58
N THR A 348 22.89 9.92 19.73
CA THR A 348 23.87 10.19 18.68
C THR A 348 23.83 9.06 17.65
N GLY A 349 23.05 9.24 16.59
CA GLY A 349 23.11 8.42 15.37
C GLY A 349 21.86 7.60 15.05
N LEU A 350 21.92 6.94 13.89
CA LEU A 350 20.85 6.07 13.38
C LEU A 350 21.01 4.65 13.92
N VAL A 351 19.94 4.10 14.48
CA VAL A 351 19.88 2.72 14.96
C VAL A 351 19.18 1.87 13.92
N THR A 352 19.79 0.73 13.54
CA THR A 352 19.13 -0.21 12.62
C THR A 352 17.96 -0.87 13.33
N VAL A 353 16.83 -0.93 12.64
CA VAL A 353 15.61 -1.54 13.12
C VAL A 353 15.59 -2.99 12.64
N GLU A 354 15.80 -3.92 13.57
CA GLU A 354 15.82 -5.35 13.28
C GLU A 354 14.38 -5.89 13.28
N VAL A 355 13.90 -6.32 12.12
CA VAL A 355 12.60 -7.00 11.96
C VAL A 355 12.84 -8.26 11.15
N ASP A 356 12.43 -9.40 11.71
CA ASP A 356 12.66 -10.69 11.10
C ASP A 356 11.90 -10.83 9.77
N GLY A 357 12.58 -11.34 8.75
CA GLY A 357 12.00 -11.55 7.42
C GLY A 357 12.03 -10.33 6.51
N LEU A 358 12.58 -9.18 6.94
CA LEU A 358 12.87 -8.07 6.04
C LEU A 358 13.93 -8.44 4.98
N PRO A 359 13.86 -7.85 3.78
CA PRO A 359 14.92 -8.02 2.79
C PRO A 359 16.22 -7.37 3.27
N SER A 360 17.36 -7.94 2.89
CA SER A 360 18.69 -7.39 3.21
C SER A 360 18.95 -6.00 2.61
N TRP A 361 18.17 -5.62 1.59
CA TRP A 361 18.20 -4.30 0.97
C TRP A 361 16.78 -3.88 0.59
N ILE A 362 16.31 -2.80 1.20
CA ILE A 362 15.03 -2.14 0.93
C ILE A 362 15.22 -1.15 -0.23
N SER A 363 14.49 -1.32 -1.33
CA SER A 363 14.51 -0.37 -2.46
C SER A 363 13.47 0.73 -2.33
N GLU A 364 12.25 0.38 -1.91
CA GLU A 364 11.14 1.32 -1.77
C GLU A 364 10.38 1.06 -0.49
N ALA A 365 9.70 2.08 0.00
CA ALA A 365 8.79 1.96 1.13
C ALA A 365 7.59 2.90 0.96
N TRP A 366 6.40 2.35 1.17
CA TRP A 366 5.11 2.94 0.87
C TRP A 366 4.15 2.78 2.04
N ASP A 367 3.24 3.73 2.18
CA ASP A 367 2.17 3.63 3.16
C ASP A 367 1.05 2.77 2.56
N LEU A 368 0.63 1.75 3.30
CA LEU A 368 -0.40 0.79 2.88
C LEU A 368 -1.41 0.61 4.00
N VAL A 369 -2.68 0.91 3.73
CA VAL A 369 -3.80 0.44 4.55
C VAL A 369 -4.37 -0.81 3.86
N PRO A 370 -4.21 -2.02 4.42
CA PRO A 370 -4.65 -3.24 3.77
C PRO A 370 -6.12 -3.25 3.38
N SER A 371 -6.38 -3.73 2.16
CA SER A 371 -7.72 -3.84 1.61
C SER A 371 -8.08 -5.31 1.40
N PHE A 372 -9.31 -5.65 1.78
CA PHE A 372 -9.88 -6.98 1.56
C PHE A 372 -10.87 -7.03 0.40
N VAL A 373 -11.13 -5.87 -0.22
CA VAL A 373 -11.95 -5.73 -1.43
C VAL A 373 -11.27 -6.46 -2.57
N SER A 374 -12.09 -7.18 -3.36
CA SER A 374 -11.58 -7.91 -4.50
C SER A 374 -11.35 -6.94 -5.66
N LEU A 375 -10.28 -7.13 -6.43
CA LEU A 375 -10.12 -6.38 -7.68
C LEU A 375 -11.25 -6.68 -8.68
N LYS A 376 -12.00 -7.77 -8.52
CA LYS A 376 -13.24 -8.07 -9.28
C LYS A 376 -14.26 -6.96 -9.20
N ASP A 377 -14.36 -6.33 -8.04
CA ASP A 377 -15.39 -5.33 -7.77
C ASP A 377 -15.08 -4.01 -8.49
N ILE A 378 -13.82 -3.80 -8.92
CA ILE A 378 -13.38 -2.56 -9.58
C ILE A 378 -12.91 -2.75 -11.02
N ALA A 379 -12.64 -3.99 -11.45
CA ALA A 379 -12.13 -4.29 -12.78
C ALA A 379 -13.12 -3.96 -13.89
N GLY A 380 -14.42 -4.00 -13.60
CA GLY A 380 -15.48 -3.84 -14.60
C GLY A 380 -15.30 -4.85 -15.74
N GLY A 381 -15.07 -4.35 -16.97
CA GLY A 381 -14.84 -5.19 -18.16
C GLY A 381 -13.39 -5.68 -18.36
N LEU A 382 -12.46 -5.33 -17.47
CA LEU A 382 -11.05 -5.69 -17.59
C LEU A 382 -10.77 -7.13 -17.15
N GLN A 383 -9.74 -7.72 -17.77
CA GLN A 383 -9.32 -9.10 -17.48
C GLN A 383 -8.56 -9.17 -16.15
N LEU A 384 -9.10 -9.96 -15.23
CA LEU A 384 -8.43 -10.28 -13.97
C LEU A 384 -7.56 -11.50 -14.11
N GLU A 385 -6.39 -11.42 -13.52
CA GLU A 385 -5.48 -12.54 -13.40
C GLU A 385 -5.33 -12.89 -11.92
N GLY A 386 -5.43 -14.18 -11.61
CA GLY A 386 -5.18 -14.70 -10.27
C GLY A 386 -3.82 -15.36 -10.22
N LEU A 387 -3.07 -15.14 -9.14
CA LEU A 387 -1.99 -16.06 -8.79
C LEU A 387 -2.63 -17.43 -8.53
N GLN A 388 -2.54 -18.36 -9.49
CA GLN A 388 -2.75 -19.77 -9.20
C GLN A 388 -1.79 -20.11 -8.07
N GLY A 389 -2.34 -20.49 -6.91
CA GLY A 389 -1.57 -20.77 -5.72
C GLY A 389 -0.47 -21.77 -6.05
N VAL A 390 0.77 -21.32 -6.04
CA VAL A 390 1.90 -22.21 -5.86
C VAL A 390 1.72 -22.74 -4.45
N HIS A 391 1.12 -23.92 -4.32
CA HIS A 391 1.22 -24.72 -3.12
C HIS A 391 2.69 -24.79 -2.75
N CYS A 392 3.11 -24.04 -1.73
CA CYS A 392 4.29 -24.41 -0.96
C CYS A 392 3.98 -25.78 -0.38
N LYS A 393 4.40 -26.84 -1.09
CA LYS A 393 4.78 -28.07 -0.41
C LYS A 393 5.89 -27.66 0.56
N LEU A 394 5.52 -27.58 1.83
CA LEU A 394 6.49 -27.73 2.90
C LEU A 394 7.10 -29.12 2.71
N ASP A 395 8.28 -29.16 2.11
CA ASP A 395 9.12 -30.35 2.20
C ASP A 395 9.48 -30.52 3.68
N GLN A 396 8.94 -31.58 4.26
CA GLN A 396 9.48 -32.18 5.46
C GLN A 396 10.80 -32.87 5.07
N SER A 397 11.91 -32.34 5.58
CA SER A 397 13.09 -33.13 5.96
C SER A 397 13.95 -32.34 6.91
#